data_AF-A0A7K3DNK8-F1
#
_entry.id   AF-A0A7K3DNK8-F1
#
_cell.length_a   1.000
_cell.length_b   1.000
_cell.length_c   1.000
_cell.angle_alpha   90.00
_cell.angle_beta   90.00
_cell.angle_gamma   90.00
#
_symmetry.space_group_name_H-M   'P 1'
#
loop_
_entity.id
_entity.type
_entity.pdbx_description
1 polymer ?
#
loop_
_entity_poly.entity_id
_entity_poly.type
_entity_poly.pdbx_seq_one_letter_code
_entity_poly.pdbx_strand_id
1 'polypeptide(L)' 'IEARLEGTRLRTRAGWLDFAEGDLPAVRRLLDGLARPAGDVGVGLAGRLLRAGVLVPDPGTEPAAERRPRT' A
#
# COMPACT_ATOMS: atom_id res chain seq x y z
N ILE A 1 9.22 13.77 8.26
CA ILE A 1 8.95 13.62 6.80
C ILE A 1 7.92 12.52 6.68
N GLU A 2 6.67 12.91 6.50
CA GLU A 2 5.52 12.03 6.28
C GLU A 2 5.34 11.82 4.77
N ALA A 3 4.85 10.65 4.36
CA ALA A 3 4.59 10.39 2.95
C ALA A 3 3.37 11.22 2.50
N ARG A 4 3.54 12.06 1.46
CA ARG A 4 2.46 12.94 0.97
C ARG A 4 2.32 12.87 -0.54
N LEU A 5 1.09 12.69 -1.01
CA LEU A 5 0.75 12.68 -2.42
C LEU A 5 0.51 14.12 -2.92
N GLU A 6 1.31 14.56 -3.88
CA GLU A 6 1.23 15.86 -4.55
C GLU A 6 0.94 15.64 -6.04
N GLY A 7 -0.31 15.82 -6.45
CA GLY A 7 -0.77 15.52 -7.81
C GLY A 7 -0.59 14.04 -8.15
N THR A 8 0.26 13.75 -9.14
CA THR A 8 0.61 12.39 -9.58
C THR A 8 1.86 11.83 -8.87
N ARG A 9 2.43 12.54 -7.89
CA ARG A 9 3.71 12.18 -7.27
C ARG A 9 3.58 11.94 -5.78
N LEU A 10 4.21 10.88 -5.27
CA LEU A 10 4.35 10.65 -3.83
C LEU A 10 5.71 11.15 -3.36
N ARG A 11 5.69 12.09 -2.43
CA ARG A 11 6.86 12.53 -1.69
C ARG A 11 7.11 11.59 -0.52
N THR A 12 8.31 11.01 -0.46
CA THR A 12 8.74 10.06 0.56
C THR A 12 10.07 10.51 1.18
N ARG A 13 10.55 9.82 2.22
CA ARG A 13 11.92 10.05 2.74
C ARG A 13 13.01 9.72 1.72
N ALA A 14 12.76 8.76 0.83
CA ALA A 14 13.72 8.32 -0.18
C ALA A 14 13.72 9.18 -1.45
N GLY A 15 12.77 10.11 -1.58
CA GLY A 15 12.61 10.95 -2.77
C GLY A 15 11.18 10.94 -3.31
N TRP A 16 11.05 11.20 -4.61
CA TRP A 16 9.76 11.26 -5.31
C TRP A 16 9.49 9.98 -6.09
N LEU A 17 8.25 9.49 -6.04
CA LEU A 17 7.73 8.48 -6.95
C LEU A 17 6.66 9.10 -7.84
N ASP A 18 6.77 8.93 -9.15
CA ASP A 18 5.71 9.25 -10.10
C ASP A 18 4.76 8.06 -10.28
N PHE A 19 3.46 8.35 -10.36
CA PHE A 19 2.40 7.37 -10.63
C PHE A 19 1.61 7.78 -11.86
N ALA A 20 1.09 6.80 -12.59
CA ALA A 20 0.06 7.06 -13.59
C ALA A 20 -1.24 7.48 -12.90
N GLU A 21 -2.08 8.26 -13.58
CA GLU A 21 -3.35 8.73 -13.03
C GLU A 21 -4.27 7.58 -12.59
N GLY A 22 -4.21 6.44 -13.29
CA GLY A 22 -4.96 5.23 -12.95
C GLY A 22 -4.54 4.56 -11.63
N ASP A 23 -3.31 4.79 -11.17
CA ASP A 23 -2.77 4.21 -9.92
C ASP A 23 -3.07 5.08 -8.69
N LEU A 24 -3.40 6.37 -8.88
CA LEU A 24 -3.62 7.32 -7.80
C LEU A 24 -4.73 6.93 -6.80
N PRO A 25 -5.88 6.36 -7.22
CA PRO A 25 -6.91 5.94 -6.28
C PRO A 25 -6.43 4.84 -5.33
N ALA A 26 -5.60 3.91 -5.82
CA ALA A 26 -5.02 2.85 -5.01
C ALA A 26 -3.98 3.41 -4.04
N VAL A 27 -3.10 4.31 -4.51
CA VAL A 27 -2.09 4.96 -3.68
C VAL A 27 -2.72 5.82 -2.58
N ARG A 28 -3.77 6.60 -2.90
CA ARG A 28 -4.47 7.42 -1.91
C ARG A 28 -5.03 6.56 -0.77
N ARG A 29 -5.70 5.44 -1.12
CA ARG A 29 -6.27 4.51 -0.14
C ARG A 29 -5.24 3.83 0.75
N LEU A 30 -4.03 3.58 0.25
CA LEU A 30 -2.92 3.04 1.05
C LEU A 30 -2.40 4.07 2.05
N LEU A 31 -2.38 5.35 1.67
CA LEU A 31 -1.95 6.44 2.55
C LEU A 31 -2.97 6.76 3.66
N ASP A 32 -4.23 6.34 3.51
CA ASP A 32 -5.24 6.36 4.59
C ASP A 32 -4.94 5.34 5.71
N GLY A 33 -3.86 4.56 5.59
CA GLY A 33 -3.37 3.67 6.65
C GLY A 33 -4.09 2.32 6.73
N LEU A 34 -4.91 1.99 5.74
CA LEU A 34 -5.59 0.70 5.66
C LEU A 34 -4.69 -0.36 5.02
N ALA A 35 -4.49 -1.47 5.72
CA ALA A 35 -3.85 -2.65 5.16
C ALA A 35 -4.68 -3.18 3.97
N ARG A 36 -4.00 -3.48 2.86
CA ARG A 36 -4.62 -3.94 1.61
C ARG A 36 -3.85 -5.10 1.02
N PRO A 37 -4.53 -6.09 0.42
CA PRO A 37 -3.85 -7.12 -0.34
C PRO A 37 -3.15 -6.50 -1.55
N ALA A 38 -1.94 -6.98 -1.87
CA ALA A 38 -1.18 -6.48 -3.00
C ALA A 38 -1.92 -6.62 -4.35
N GLY A 39 -2.87 -7.57 -4.45
CA GLY A 39 -3.73 -7.75 -5.62
C GLY A 39 -4.68 -6.56 -5.87
N ASP A 40 -5.19 -5.91 -4.82
CA ASP A 40 -6.06 -4.72 -4.95
C ASP A 40 -5.28 -3.47 -5.37
N VAL A 41 -3.98 -3.44 -5.08
CA VAL A 41 -3.06 -2.35 -5.40
C VAL A 41 -2.42 -2.55 -6.78
N GLY A 42 -2.36 -3.80 -7.25
CA GLY A 42 -1.51 -4.22 -8.35
C GLY A 42 -0.13 -4.64 -7.84
N VAL A 43 0.23 -5.89 -8.09
CA VAL A 43 1.46 -6.50 -7.56
C VAL A 43 2.73 -5.76 -8.01
N GLY A 44 2.74 -5.26 -9.26
CA GLY A 44 3.85 -4.46 -9.77
C GLY A 44 4.03 -3.12 -9.03
N LEU A 45 2.92 -2.45 -8.72
CA LEU A 45 2.92 -1.19 -7.97
C LEU A 45 3.34 -1.44 -6.51
N ALA A 46 2.73 -2.42 -5.85
CA ALA A 46 3.06 -2.83 -4.49
C ALA A 46 4.55 -3.17 -4.35
N GLY A 47 5.11 -3.93 -5.30
CA GLY A 47 6.53 -4.28 -5.32
C GLY A 47 7.47 -3.07 -5.48
N ARG A 48 7.08 -2.06 -6.28
CA ARG A 48 7.84 -0.80 -6.38
C ARG A 48 7.81 -0.02 -5.06
N LEU A 49 6.65 0.08 -4.43
CA LEU A 49 6.47 0.81 -3.18
C LEU A 49 7.21 0.14 -2.01
N LEU A 50 7.20 -1.20 -1.93
CA LEU A 50 7.98 -1.97 -0.96
C LEU A 50 9.49 -1.74 -1.15
N ARG A 51 10.00 -1.82 -2.39
CA ARG A 51 11.42 -1.55 -2.68
C ARG A 51 11.83 -0.10 -2.39
N ALA A 52 10.90 0.84 -2.54
CA ALA A 52 11.12 2.24 -2.18
C ALA A 52 10.99 2.52 -0.67
N GLY A 53 10.66 1.51 0.16
CA GLY A 53 10.49 1.66 1.61
C GLY A 53 9.27 2.48 2.00
N VAL A 54 8.29 2.62 1.09
CA VAL A 54 7.07 3.41 1.29
C VAL A 54 6.00 2.60 2.02
N LEU A 55 5.90 1.31 1.68
CA LEU A 55 5.03 0.36 2.34
C LEU A 55 5.85 -0.57 3.21
N VAL A 56 5.22 -1.03 4.29
CA VAL A 56 5.69 -2.17 5.06
C VAL A 56 4.71 -3.32 4.86
N PRO A 57 5.20 -4.56 4.68
CA PRO A 57 4.31 -5.70 4.64
C PRO A 57 3.70 -5.89 6.02
N ASP A 58 2.38 -5.89 6.10
CA ASP A 58 1.70 -6.50 7.25
C ASP A 58 1.84 -8.02 7.08
N PRO A 59 2.33 -8.78 8.07
CA PRO A 59 2.46 -10.23 7.97
C PRO A 59 1.11 -10.94 7.78
N GLY A 60 0.01 -10.19 7.70
CA GLY A 60 -1.33 -10.69 7.73
C GLY A 60 -1.63 -11.05 9.16
N THR A 61 -2.42 -10.22 9.84
CA THR A 61 -3.46 -10.87 10.64
C THR A 61 -4.32 -11.60 9.60
N GLU A 62 -4.34 -12.93 9.65
CA GLU A 62 -5.29 -13.73 8.88
C GLU A 62 -6.63 -12.99 8.91
N PRO A 63 -7.32 -12.77 7.78
CA PRO A 63 -8.64 -12.17 7.83
C PRO A 63 -9.43 -12.96 8.88
N ALA A 64 -10.16 -12.25 9.76
CA ALA A 64 -10.98 -12.84 10.81
C ALA A 64 -12.18 -13.62 10.21
N ALA A 65 -11.91 -14.50 9.24
CA ALA A 65 -12.79 -15.45 8.61
C ALA A 65 -12.46 -16.81 9.23
N GLU A 66 -13.38 -17.26 10.08
CA GLU A 66 -13.47 -18.63 10.59
C GLU A 66 -12.42 -19.08 11.62
N ARG A 67 -12.47 -18.46 12.81
CA ARG A 67 -12.20 -19.21 14.04
C ARG A 67 -13.36 -20.19 14.25
N ARG A 68 -13.37 -21.32 13.54
CA ARG A 68 -14.24 -22.45 13.90
C ARG A 68 -13.82 -22.95 15.29
N PRO A 69 -14.75 -23.09 16.25
CA PRO A 69 -14.42 -23.71 17.52
C PRO A 69 -14.03 -25.17 17.24
N ARG A 70 -12.80 -25.54 17.58
CA ARG A 70 -12.41 -26.95 17.64
C ARG A 70 -13.11 -27.55 18.87
N THR A 71 -14.10 -28.40 18.61
CA THR A 71 -14.69 -29.32 19.60
C THR A 71 -13.68 -30.42 19.93
#